data_AF-A0AAW9CBC7-F1
#
_entry.id   AF-A0AAW9CBC7-F1
#
_cell.length_a   1.000
_cell.length_b   1.000
_cell.length_c   1.000
_cell.angle_alpha   90.00
_cell.angle_beta   90.00
_cell.angle_gamma   90.00
#
_symmetry.space_group_name_H-M   'P 1'
#
loop_
_entity.id
_entity.type
_entity.pdbx_description
1 polymer ?
#
loop_
_entity_poly.entity_id
_entity_poly.type
_entity_poly.pdbx_seq_one_letter_code
_entity_poly.pdbx_strand_id
1 'polypeptide(L)'
;MSDFERLTNLEKMTAVGKLLYGRDSWQSPLSRALGVSDRTIRNYVSGETPVPVGISDRLLSLIEERISTMNAAKALIESDRIKNIDTADIKFITRLVDEYAYDRSDDRLAAIDAVNNSVCDGCYLSDLREIARKFAI
;
A
#
# COMPACT_ATOMS: atom_id res chain seq x y z
N MET A 1 -11.63 11.56 33.78
CA MET A 1 -12.09 10.23 33.35
C MET A 1 -11.91 10.17 31.85
N SER A 2 -10.98 9.38 31.34
CA SER A 2 -10.71 9.34 29.89
C SER A 2 -11.82 8.56 29.19
N ASP A 3 -12.23 8.99 28.00
CA ASP A 3 -13.31 8.39 27.20
C ASP A 3 -13.09 6.89 26.88
N PHE A 4 -11.90 6.35 27.13
CA PHE A 4 -11.55 4.95 26.92
C PHE A 4 -12.24 3.97 27.89
N GLU A 5 -12.72 4.42 29.05
CA GLU A 5 -13.32 3.54 30.06
C GLU A 5 -14.80 3.16 29.79
N ARG A 6 -15.43 3.65 28.72
CA ARG A 6 -16.88 3.46 28.51
C ARG A 6 -17.33 2.84 27.18
N LEU A 7 -16.43 2.55 26.24
CA LEU A 7 -16.85 2.04 24.94
C LEU A 7 -17.33 0.58 25.02
N THR A 8 -18.58 0.35 24.64
CA THR A 8 -19.17 -0.96 24.43
C THR A 8 -18.55 -1.69 23.24
N ASN A 9 -18.74 -3.01 23.19
CA ASN A 9 -18.32 -3.83 22.06
C ASN A 9 -18.93 -3.37 20.72
N LEU A 10 -20.18 -2.90 20.74
CA LEU A 10 -20.85 -2.34 19.57
C LEU A 10 -20.20 -1.04 19.10
N GLU A 11 -19.90 -0.13 20.03
CA GLU A 11 -19.26 1.14 19.70
C GLU A 11 -17.85 0.92 19.14
N LYS A 12 -17.06 0.01 19.75
CA LYS A 12 -15.73 -0.37 19.24
C LYS A 12 -15.83 -0.96 17.82
N MET A 13 -16.70 -1.94 17.62
CA MET A 13 -16.89 -2.58 16.31
C MET A 13 -17.32 -1.56 15.24
N THR A 14 -18.26 -0.68 15.58
CA THR A 14 -18.75 0.37 14.68
C THR A 14 -17.66 1.37 14.33
N ALA A 15 -16.89 1.84 15.32
CA ALA A 15 -15.80 2.78 15.13
C ALA A 15 -14.70 2.18 14.25
N VAL A 16 -14.27 0.95 14.54
CA VAL A 16 -13.26 0.24 13.72
C VAL A 16 -13.76 0.03 12.30
N GLY A 17 -15.00 -0.44 12.13
CA GLY A 17 -15.59 -0.60 10.80
C GLY A 17 -15.54 0.70 9.99
N LYS A 18 -15.98 1.82 10.58
CA LYS A 18 -15.97 3.13 9.93
C LYS A 18 -14.56 3.60 9.58
N LEU A 19 -13.59 3.38 10.46
CA LEU A 19 -12.19 3.76 10.23
C LEU A 19 -11.56 2.95 9.10
N LEU A 20 -11.84 1.65 9.03
CA LEU A 20 -11.22 0.76 8.05
C LEU A 20 -11.87 0.80 6.66
N TYR A 21 -13.17 1.12 6.59
CA TYR A 21 -13.96 0.91 5.39
C TYR A 21 -14.81 2.11 4.96
N GLY A 22 -14.75 3.22 5.69
CA GLY A 22 -15.53 4.42 5.42
C GLY A 22 -16.85 4.50 6.21
N ARG A 23 -17.43 5.70 6.30
CA ARG A 23 -18.53 5.99 7.24
C ARG A 23 -19.85 5.27 6.90
N ASP A 24 -20.15 5.13 5.61
CA ASP A 24 -21.52 4.78 5.16
C ASP A 24 -21.66 3.32 4.70
N SER A 25 -20.57 2.66 4.32
CA SER A 25 -20.58 1.32 3.71
C SER A 25 -19.74 0.28 4.45
N TRP A 26 -19.41 0.50 5.73
CA TRP A 26 -18.49 -0.36 6.48
C TRP A 26 -19.01 -1.74 6.89
N GLN A 27 -20.33 -1.93 7.00
CA GLN A 27 -20.89 -3.17 7.58
C GLN A 27 -20.59 -4.42 6.73
N SER A 28 -20.76 -4.31 5.41
CA SER A 28 -20.50 -5.41 4.46
C SER A 28 -19.01 -5.79 4.31
N PRO A 29 -18.05 -4.86 4.25
CA PRO A 29 -16.64 -5.24 4.25
C PRO A 29 -16.17 -5.72 5.63
N LEU A 30 -16.72 -5.20 6.74
CA LEU A 30 -16.41 -5.72 8.07
C LEU A 30 -16.94 -7.14 8.29
N SER A 31 -18.16 -7.46 7.83
CA SER A 31 -18.72 -8.82 7.93
C SER A 31 -17.82 -9.84 7.23
N ARG A 32 -17.41 -9.54 5.99
CA ARG A 32 -16.49 -10.35 5.20
C ARG A 32 -15.16 -10.56 5.92
N ALA A 33 -14.56 -9.48 6.43
CA ALA A 33 -13.27 -9.54 7.10
C ALA A 33 -13.34 -10.27 8.45
N LEU A 34 -14.48 -10.22 9.15
CA LEU A 34 -14.70 -11.01 10.36
C LEU A 34 -15.13 -12.45 10.05
N GLY A 35 -15.44 -12.80 8.80
CA GLY A 35 -15.96 -14.13 8.44
C GLY A 35 -17.38 -14.40 8.96
N VAL A 36 -18.22 -13.37 9.01
CA VAL A 36 -19.65 -13.48 9.40
C VAL A 36 -20.55 -12.95 8.29
N SER A 37 -21.85 -13.23 8.37
CA SER A 37 -22.80 -12.70 7.39
C SER A 37 -23.05 -11.19 7.56
N ASP A 38 -23.41 -10.50 6.48
CA ASP A 38 -23.87 -9.09 6.54
C ASP A 38 -25.06 -8.92 7.50
N ARG A 39 -25.95 -9.92 7.53
CA ARG A 39 -27.09 -9.96 8.45
C ARG A 39 -26.63 -9.96 9.91
N THR A 40 -25.60 -10.73 10.25
CA THR A 40 -25.04 -10.78 11.60
C THR A 40 -24.57 -9.40 12.08
N ILE A 41 -23.84 -8.66 11.23
CA ILE A 41 -23.40 -7.30 11.58
C ILE A 41 -24.60 -6.36 11.71
N ARG A 42 -25.60 -6.44 10.84
CA ARG A 42 -26.82 -5.63 10.94
C ARG A 42 -27.59 -5.90 12.24
N ASN A 43 -27.73 -7.16 12.62
CA ASN A 43 -28.40 -7.57 13.86
C ASN A 43 -27.67 -7.06 15.12
N TYR A 44 -26.33 -6.97 15.07
CA TYR A 44 -25.56 -6.32 16.13
C TYR A 44 -25.83 -4.82 16.19
N VAL A 45 -25.88 -4.15 15.04
CA VAL A 45 -26.09 -2.69 14.96
C VAL A 45 -27.52 -2.31 15.34
N SER A 46 -28.53 -3.11 14.98
CA SER A 46 -29.93 -2.89 15.37
C SER A 46 -30.22 -3.25 16.83
N GLY A 47 -29.29 -3.93 17.51
CA GLY A 47 -29.49 -4.42 18.88
C GLY A 47 -30.35 -5.68 18.97
N GLU A 48 -30.73 -6.30 17.84
CA GLU A 48 -31.44 -7.58 17.82
C GLU A 48 -30.64 -8.70 18.50
N THR A 49 -29.31 -8.66 18.36
CA THR A 49 -28.40 -9.59 19.03
C THR A 49 -27.23 -8.84 19.63
N PRO A 50 -26.74 -9.21 20.83
CA PRO A 50 -25.57 -8.56 21.40
C PRO A 50 -24.31 -8.89 20.61
N VAL A 51 -23.38 -7.93 20.53
CA VAL A 51 -22.04 -8.18 19.99
C VAL A 51 -21.31 -9.17 20.92
N PRO A 52 -20.73 -10.25 20.38
CA PRO A 52 -20.12 -11.30 21.19
C PRO A 52 -18.94 -10.79 22.01
N VAL A 53 -18.71 -11.45 23.16
CA VAL A 53 -17.45 -11.33 23.91
C VAL A 53 -16.30 -11.80 23.00
N GLY A 54 -15.16 -11.10 23.06
CA GLY A 54 -14.00 -11.38 22.21
C GLY A 54 -14.03 -10.70 20.83
N ILE A 55 -15.03 -9.84 20.55
CA ILE A 55 -15.01 -9.04 19.31
C ILE A 55 -13.74 -8.17 19.20
N SER A 56 -13.22 -7.67 20.32
CA SER A 56 -12.01 -6.84 20.34
C SER A 56 -10.80 -7.60 19.82
N ASP A 57 -10.59 -8.85 20.24
CA ASP A 57 -9.47 -9.67 19.76
C ASP A 57 -9.60 -9.94 18.27
N ARG A 58 -10.82 -10.26 17.80
CA ARG A 58 -11.07 -10.46 16.36
C ARG A 58 -10.80 -9.20 15.53
N LEU A 59 -11.17 -8.02 16.05
CA LEU A 59 -10.88 -6.75 15.39
C LEU A 59 -9.38 -6.45 15.37
N LEU A 60 -8.66 -6.74 16.46
CA LEU A 60 -7.21 -6.58 16.53
C LEU A 60 -6.49 -7.50 15.54
N SER A 61 -6.83 -8.79 15.50
CA SER A 61 -6.23 -9.73 14.53
C SER A 61 -6.45 -9.28 13.09
N LEU A 62 -7.65 -8.78 12.77
CA LEU A 62 -7.97 -8.21 11.46
C LEU A 62 -7.12 -6.97 11.13
N ILE A 63 -6.88 -6.11 12.12
CA ILE A 63 -6.04 -4.91 11.95
C ILE A 63 -4.58 -5.32 11.75
N GLU A 64 -4.07 -6.28 12.51
CA GLU A 64 -2.70 -6.80 12.39
C GLU A 64 -2.44 -7.42 11.01
N GLU A 65 -3.38 -8.23 10.50
CA GLU A 65 -3.30 -8.80 9.16
C GLU A 65 -3.26 -7.71 8.08
N ARG A 66 -4.08 -6.66 8.24
CA ARG A 66 -4.07 -5.50 7.33
C ARG A 66 -2.77 -4.73 7.39
N ILE A 67 -2.23 -4.46 8.58
CA ILE A 67 -0.94 -3.79 8.75
C ILE A 67 0.17 -4.61 8.08
N SER A 68 0.17 -5.93 8.26
CA SER A 68 1.13 -6.84 7.61
C SER A 68 1.05 -6.73 6.08
N THR A 69 -0.17 -6.76 5.52
CA THR A 69 -0.40 -6.59 4.08
C THR A 69 0.07 -5.23 3.58
N MET A 70 -0.25 -4.14 4.30
CA MET A 70 0.18 -2.79 3.94
C MET A 70 1.70 -2.64 4.00
N ASN A 71 2.36 -3.24 4.99
CA ASN A 71 3.81 -3.26 5.09
C ASN A 71 4.45 -4.05 3.94
N ALA A 72 3.87 -5.18 3.54
CA ALA A 72 4.34 -5.94 2.38
C ALA A 72 4.20 -5.13 1.08
N ALA A 73 3.06 -4.47 0.87
CA ALA A 73 2.86 -3.59 -0.28
C ALA A 73 3.85 -2.41 -0.29
N LYS A 74 4.10 -1.80 0.86
CA LYS A 74 5.11 -0.75 1.02
C LYS A 74 6.51 -1.26 0.67
N ALA A 75 6.89 -2.43 1.19
CA ALA A 75 8.19 -3.04 0.93
C ALA A 75 8.38 -3.35 -0.57
N LEU A 76 7.32 -3.74 -1.28
CA LEU A 76 7.35 -3.91 -2.73
C LEU A 76 7.69 -2.60 -3.46
N ILE A 77 7.03 -1.50 -3.10
CA ILE A 77 7.30 -0.18 -3.68
C ILE A 77 8.72 0.27 -3.34
N GLU A 78 9.17 0.07 -2.10
CA GLU A 78 10.51 0.48 -1.66
C GLU A 78 11.63 -0.44 -2.16
N SER A 79 11.30 -1.57 -2.80
CA SER A 79 12.26 -2.63 -3.14
C SER A 79 13.33 -2.17 -4.14
N ASP A 80 13.00 -1.22 -4.99
CA ASP A 80 13.87 -0.71 -6.06
C ASP A 80 14.19 0.78 -5.88
N ARG A 81 13.90 1.33 -4.70
CA ARG A 81 14.22 2.71 -4.34
C ARG A 81 15.73 2.89 -4.20
N ILE A 82 16.28 3.89 -4.90
CA ILE A 82 17.69 4.25 -4.80
C ILE A 82 17.92 4.95 -3.47
N LYS A 83 18.69 4.29 -2.57
CA LYS A 83 18.98 4.76 -1.21
C LYS A 83 20.20 5.69 -1.13
N ASN A 84 21.06 5.63 -2.12
CA ASN A 84 22.25 6.46 -2.19
C ASN A 84 22.49 6.85 -3.65
N ILE A 85 22.40 8.14 -3.93
CA ILE A 85 22.62 8.70 -5.26
C ILE A 85 24.02 8.38 -5.81
N ASP A 86 25.03 8.25 -4.94
CA ASP A 86 26.39 7.91 -5.35
C ASP A 86 26.50 6.52 -5.98
N THR A 87 25.52 5.64 -5.72
CA THR A 87 25.46 4.32 -6.35
C THR A 87 24.86 4.34 -7.76
N ALA A 88 24.17 5.43 -8.11
CA ALA A 88 23.59 5.66 -9.43
C ALA A 88 24.57 6.44 -10.32
N ASP A 89 25.82 5.97 -10.38
CA ASP A 89 26.87 6.56 -11.20
C ASP A 89 26.62 6.36 -12.70
N ILE A 90 27.43 7.00 -13.55
CA ILE A 90 27.30 6.90 -15.00
C ILE A 90 27.37 5.47 -15.52
N LYS A 91 28.13 4.58 -14.85
CA LYS A 91 28.24 3.16 -15.22
C LYS A 91 26.95 2.40 -14.90
N PHE A 92 26.31 2.71 -13.78
CA PHE A 92 24.99 2.21 -13.44
C PHE A 92 23.95 2.67 -14.46
N ILE A 93 23.89 3.97 -14.76
CA ILE A 93 22.95 4.54 -15.72
C ILE A 93 23.13 3.91 -17.11
N THR A 94 24.38 3.77 -17.57
CA THR A 94 24.67 3.13 -18.86
C THR A 94 24.17 1.69 -18.89
N ARG A 95 24.42 0.90 -17.83
CA ARG A 95 23.93 -0.48 -17.72
C ARG A 95 22.41 -0.57 -17.71
N LEU A 96 21.74 0.37 -17.04
CA LEU A 96 20.27 0.45 -16.99
C LEU A 96 19.70 0.73 -18.39
N VAL A 97 20.24 1.72 -19.10
CA VAL A 97 19.80 2.03 -20.47
C VAL A 97 20.04 0.82 -21.37
N ASP A 98 21.18 0.15 -21.24
CA ASP A 98 21.53 -1.05 -22.03
C ASP A 98 20.64 -2.28 -21.72
N GLU A 99 19.69 -2.20 -20.78
CA GLU A 99 18.62 -3.20 -20.62
C GLU A 99 17.65 -3.21 -21.83
N TYR A 100 17.65 -2.16 -22.66
CA TYR A 100 16.76 -1.98 -23.80
C TYR A 100 17.50 -1.90 -25.14
N ALA A 101 16.79 -2.19 -26.23
CA ALA A 101 17.30 -2.02 -27.58
C ALA A 101 16.92 -0.64 -28.14
N TYR A 102 17.86 -0.02 -28.86
CA TYR A 102 17.70 1.29 -29.48
C TYR A 102 18.03 1.19 -30.96
N ASP A 103 17.23 1.86 -31.81
CA ASP A 103 17.46 1.88 -33.26
C ASP A 103 18.71 2.68 -33.61
N ARG A 104 18.88 3.87 -32.99
CA ARG A 104 20.00 4.76 -33.25
C ARG A 104 20.86 4.99 -32.02
N SER A 105 22.15 5.21 -32.26
CA SER A 105 23.07 5.64 -31.21
C SER A 105 22.67 6.97 -30.57
N ASP A 106 22.01 7.87 -31.32
CA ASP A 106 21.53 9.16 -30.82
C ASP A 106 20.39 8.96 -29.80
N ASP A 107 19.48 8.00 -30.05
CA ASP A 107 18.35 7.69 -29.15
C ASP A 107 18.86 7.08 -27.84
N ARG A 108 19.86 6.20 -27.94
CA ARG A 108 20.55 5.66 -26.76
C ARG A 108 21.23 6.76 -25.94
N LEU A 109 21.91 7.71 -26.59
CA LEU A 109 22.56 8.81 -25.88
C LEU A 109 21.53 9.73 -25.21
N ALA A 110 20.43 10.03 -25.90
CA ALA A 110 19.31 10.79 -25.34
C ALA A 110 18.69 10.08 -24.12
N ALA A 111 18.58 8.74 -24.15
CA ALA A 111 18.14 7.95 -23.00
C ALA A 111 19.10 8.06 -21.81
N ILE A 112 20.42 7.98 -22.03
CA ILE A 112 21.43 8.17 -20.98
C ILE A 112 21.29 9.55 -20.34
N ASP A 113 21.21 10.61 -21.16
CA ASP A 113 21.08 11.98 -20.66
C ASP A 113 19.76 12.17 -19.88
N ALA A 114 18.65 11.63 -20.39
CA ALA A 114 17.34 11.73 -19.74
C ALA A 114 17.31 11.00 -18.39
N VAL A 115 17.88 9.79 -18.32
CA VAL A 115 17.99 9.04 -17.07
C VAL A 115 18.89 9.77 -16.09
N ASN A 116 20.09 10.20 -16.53
CA ASN A 116 21.04 10.92 -15.68
C ASN A 116 20.43 12.19 -15.07
N ASN A 117 19.68 12.96 -15.86
CA ASN A 117 19.00 14.17 -15.38
C ASN A 117 17.83 13.89 -14.42
N SER A 118 17.35 12.64 -14.37
CA SER A 118 16.24 12.21 -13.53
C SER A 118 16.69 11.45 -12.27
N VAL A 119 17.98 11.12 -12.16
CA VAL A 119 18.54 10.51 -10.96
C VAL A 119 18.50 11.53 -9.81
N CYS A 120 17.82 11.16 -8.73
CA CYS A 120 17.79 11.93 -7.49
C CYS A 120 17.71 11.02 -6.26
N ASP A 121 17.99 11.56 -5.09
CA ASP A 121 17.88 10.79 -3.85
C ASP A 121 16.44 10.32 -3.62
N GLY A 122 16.28 9.01 -3.40
CA GLY A 122 14.97 8.40 -3.19
C GLY A 122 14.11 8.17 -4.42
N CYS A 123 14.63 8.36 -5.65
CA CYS A 123 13.94 7.92 -6.88
C CYS A 123 13.86 6.39 -6.99
N TYR A 124 12.97 5.90 -7.84
CA TYR A 124 12.74 4.47 -8.06
C TYR A 124 13.37 4.00 -9.36
N LEU A 125 13.99 2.82 -9.33
CA LEU A 125 14.59 2.21 -10.51
C LEU A 125 13.55 1.96 -11.61
N SER A 126 12.32 1.62 -11.25
CA SER A 126 11.18 1.49 -12.16
C SER A 126 10.93 2.76 -12.95
N ASP A 127 11.03 3.94 -12.32
CA ASP A 127 10.81 5.22 -12.99
C ASP A 127 11.93 5.52 -13.98
N LEU A 128 13.19 5.26 -13.59
CA LEU A 128 14.35 5.41 -14.46
C LEU A 128 14.28 4.48 -15.67
N ARG A 129 13.82 3.24 -15.47
CA ARG A 129 13.56 2.28 -16.55
C ARG A 129 12.49 2.77 -17.51
N GLU A 130 11.38 3.29 -16.99
CA GLU A 130 10.32 3.87 -17.84
C GLU A 130 10.80 5.12 -18.59
N ILE A 131 11.75 5.89 -18.05
CA ILE A 131 12.40 6.98 -18.80
C ILE A 131 13.27 6.42 -19.94
N ALA A 132 14.12 5.43 -19.66
CA ALA A 132 14.98 4.82 -20.69
C ALA A 132 14.15 4.18 -21.82
N ARG A 133 13.04 3.53 -21.46
CA ARG A 133 12.13 2.83 -22.37
C ARG A 133 11.44 3.75 -23.38
N LYS A 134 11.22 5.03 -23.06
CA LYS A 134 10.59 6.00 -23.99
C LYS A 134 11.37 6.22 -25.28
N PHE A 135 12.66 5.91 -25.28
CA PHE A 135 13.56 6.05 -26.42
C PHE A 135 13.87 4.71 -27.11
N ALA A 136 13.43 3.59 -26.51
CA ALA A 136 13.68 2.25 -27.00
C ALA A 136 12.70 1.84 -28.13
N ILE A 137 13.06 0.80 -28.88
CA ILE A 137 12.22 0.18 -29.92
C ILE A 137 11.52 -1.10 -29.45
#